data_AF-A0A3B9ZRK0-F1
#
_entry.id   AF-A0A3B9ZRK0-F1
#
_cell.length_a   1.000
_cell.length_b   1.000
_cell.length_c   1.000
_cell.angle_alpha   90.00
_cell.angle_beta   90.00
_cell.angle_gamma   90.00
#
_symmetry.space_group_name_H-M   'P 1'
#
loop_
_entity.id
_entity.type
_entity.pdbx_description
1 polymer ?
#
loop_
_entity_poly.entity_id
_entity_poly.type
_entity_poly.pdbx_seq_one_letter_code
_entity_poly.pdbx_strand_id
1 'polypeptide(L)'
;MNNTLMVYLSKRLHQSNSNYHTEQYQPGPVICISREVGCGGVNIARLLAIELDKHGGCKKWKVLSKEILEESARELNMEPNKLRRYLKEGDRGIFDDILTAFTEKRFKSERKINKTLIDLIASFASDGHCIIVGRAGHIIARDIEKSLFIKLIAPYDWRVKQIMEKDNVNMREAMDFIEKTEKERLNFIKHIAGENNNDVKFDLIINLAKLNITQMVEIIKFVAQTKGLLEAHKSKVEVF
;
A
#
# COMPACT_ATOMS: atom_id res chain seq x y z
N MET A 1 0.26 1.19 -19.54
CA MET A 1 0.53 1.17 -18.09
C MET A 1 0.86 -0.27 -17.70
N ASN A 2 1.97 -0.52 -17.03
CA ASN A 2 2.28 -1.87 -16.57
C ASN A 2 1.44 -2.18 -15.33
N ASN A 3 0.65 -3.25 -15.40
CA ASN A 3 -0.17 -3.73 -14.31
C ASN A 3 0.71 -4.00 -13.07
N THR A 4 0.36 -3.39 -11.93
CA THR A 4 1.17 -3.42 -10.70
C THR A 4 1.46 -4.85 -10.25
N LEU A 5 0.46 -5.73 -10.35
CA LEU A 5 0.60 -7.13 -9.95
C LEU A 5 1.56 -7.87 -10.88
N MET A 6 1.55 -7.58 -12.19
CA MET A 6 2.52 -8.14 -13.13
C MET A 6 3.96 -7.73 -12.85
N VAL A 7 4.19 -6.49 -12.42
CA VAL A 7 5.54 -6.02 -12.05
C VAL A 7 6.08 -6.81 -10.86
N TYR A 8 5.24 -7.07 -9.86
CA TYR A 8 5.61 -7.90 -8.71
C TYR A 8 5.90 -9.35 -9.13
N LEU A 9 5.01 -9.93 -9.95
CA LEU A 9 5.14 -11.31 -10.40
C LEU A 9 6.38 -11.54 -11.25
N SER A 10 6.65 -10.67 -12.23
CA SER A 10 7.86 -10.81 -13.06
C SER A 10 9.10 -10.79 -12.20
N LYS A 11 9.20 -9.85 -11.26
CA LYS A 11 10.32 -9.76 -10.32
C LYS A 11 10.47 -11.02 -9.47
N ARG A 12 9.40 -11.48 -8.82
CA ARG A 12 9.42 -12.66 -7.93
C ARG A 12 9.87 -13.92 -8.68
N LEU A 13 9.44 -14.09 -9.92
CA LEU A 13 9.78 -15.26 -10.73
C LEU A 13 11.19 -15.20 -11.32
N HIS A 14 11.73 -14.00 -11.54
CA HIS A 14 13.10 -13.82 -12.04
C HIS A 14 14.15 -13.83 -10.90
N GLN A 15 13.72 -13.60 -9.65
CA GLN A 15 14.58 -13.65 -8.46
C GLN A 15 15.13 -15.04 -8.12
N SER A 16 14.64 -16.13 -8.73
CA SER A 16 15.24 -17.46 -8.56
C SER A 16 16.66 -17.61 -9.14
N ASN A 17 17.20 -16.62 -9.87
CA ASN A 17 18.48 -16.75 -10.61
C ASN A 17 19.48 -15.58 -10.45
N SER A 18 19.57 -14.89 -9.31
CA SER A 18 20.64 -13.88 -9.14
C SER A 18 21.21 -13.79 -7.72
N ASN A 19 22.34 -14.46 -7.52
CA ASN A 19 23.30 -14.21 -6.44
C ASN A 19 24.23 -13.04 -6.80
N TYR A 20 23.67 -11.84 -7.00
CA TYR A 20 24.47 -10.62 -7.11
C TYR A 20 24.08 -9.69 -5.96
N HIS A 21 24.81 -9.79 -4.85
CA HIS A 21 24.87 -8.73 -3.86
C HIS A 21 25.66 -7.57 -4.44
N THR A 22 24.96 -6.56 -4.95
CA THR A 22 25.55 -5.25 -5.28
C THR A 22 25.19 -4.24 -4.20
N GLU A 23 26.23 -3.54 -3.74
CA GLU A 23 26.33 -2.33 -2.91
C GLU A 23 25.05 -1.72 -2.28
N GLN A 24 25.08 -1.57 -0.94
CA GLN A 24 24.22 -0.71 -0.09
C GLN A 24 22.75 -0.53 -0.54
N TYR A 25 22.01 -1.62 -0.73
CA TYR A 25 20.56 -1.54 -0.86
C TYR A 25 19.90 -1.12 0.47
N GLN A 26 19.41 0.12 0.54
CA GLN A 26 18.56 0.56 1.64
C GLN A 26 17.08 0.47 1.21
N PRO A 27 16.24 -0.28 1.96
CA PRO A 27 14.80 -0.35 1.72
C PRO A 27 14.11 1.02 1.73
N GLY A 28 13.06 1.18 0.91
CA GLY A 28 12.28 2.42 0.82
C GLY A 28 12.78 3.39 -0.26
N PRO A 29 12.27 4.63 -0.31
CA PRO A 29 11.34 5.25 0.64
C PRO A 29 9.91 4.73 0.53
N VAL A 30 9.17 4.70 1.63
CA VAL A 30 7.76 4.24 1.67
C VAL A 30 6.89 5.14 2.54
N ILE A 31 5.69 5.46 2.07
CA ILE A 31 4.69 6.19 2.85
C ILE A 31 3.51 5.26 3.10
N CYS A 32 3.15 5.01 4.35
CA CYS A 32 1.97 4.21 4.69
C CYS A 32 0.88 5.10 5.28
N ILE A 33 -0.32 5.01 4.70
CA ILE A 33 -1.50 5.75 5.12
C ILE A 33 -2.50 4.77 5.73
N SER A 34 -2.55 4.74 7.05
CA SER A 34 -3.64 4.15 7.82
C SER A 34 -4.82 5.12 7.91
N ARG A 35 -6.03 4.60 8.09
CA ARG A 35 -7.25 5.41 8.11
C ARG A 35 -8.41 4.71 8.80
N GLU A 36 -9.24 5.48 9.48
CA GLU A 36 -10.56 5.06 9.92
C GLU A 36 -11.50 4.86 8.72
N VAL A 37 -12.53 4.04 8.86
CA VAL A 37 -13.57 3.88 7.83
C VAL A 37 -14.36 5.18 7.68
N GLY A 38 -14.59 5.61 6.43
CA GLY A 38 -15.15 6.94 6.11
C GLY A 38 -14.09 8.01 5.87
N CYS A 39 -12.81 7.76 6.18
CA CYS A 39 -11.70 8.65 5.83
C CYS A 39 -11.08 8.24 4.48
N GLY A 40 -11.33 9.02 3.42
CA GLY A 40 -10.86 8.73 2.06
C GLY A 40 -9.35 8.90 1.89
N GLY A 41 -8.58 7.80 1.97
CA GLY A 41 -7.11 7.84 1.84
C GLY A 41 -6.56 7.70 0.41
N VAL A 42 -7.29 7.04 -0.51
CA VAL A 42 -6.77 6.73 -1.86
C VAL A 42 -6.61 7.98 -2.73
N ASN A 43 -7.55 8.92 -2.66
CA ASN A 43 -7.48 10.16 -3.42
C ASN A 43 -6.30 11.03 -2.96
N ILE A 44 -6.08 11.12 -1.64
CA ILE A 44 -4.91 11.79 -1.05
C ILE A 44 -3.63 11.13 -1.53
N ALA A 45 -3.55 9.78 -1.49
CA ALA A 45 -2.37 9.05 -1.94
C ALA A 45 -2.07 9.25 -3.43
N ARG A 46 -3.08 9.28 -4.30
CA ARG A 46 -2.92 9.53 -5.73
C ARG A 46 -2.40 10.93 -6.00
N LEU A 47 -2.99 11.95 -5.38
CA LEU A 47 -2.54 13.32 -5.55
C LEU A 47 -1.13 13.52 -4.96
N LEU A 48 -0.86 12.93 -3.80
CA LEU A 48 0.47 12.94 -3.20
C LEU A 48 1.51 12.31 -4.12
N ALA A 49 1.24 11.14 -4.71
CA ALA A 49 2.18 10.52 -5.66
C ALA A 49 2.51 11.45 -6.84
N ILE A 50 1.51 12.13 -7.39
CA ILE A 50 1.71 13.13 -8.47
C ILE A 50 2.60 14.27 -7.99
N GLU A 51 2.34 14.82 -6.80
CA GLU A 51 3.16 15.90 -6.25
C GLU A 51 4.59 15.47 -5.94
N LEU A 52 4.79 14.24 -5.44
CA LEU A 52 6.12 13.70 -5.16
C LEU A 52 6.92 13.46 -6.45
N ASP A 53 6.27 12.99 -7.51
CA ASP A 53 6.89 12.79 -8.83
C ASP A 53 7.42 14.09 -9.45
N LYS A 54 6.85 15.26 -9.10
CA LYS A 54 7.34 16.57 -9.57
C LYS A 54 8.70 16.94 -8.99
N HIS A 55 9.04 16.42 -7.81
CA HIS A 55 10.27 16.79 -7.10
C HIS A 55 11.54 16.07 -7.63
N GLY A 56 11.43 15.34 -8.75
CA GLY A 56 12.58 14.94 -9.55
C GLY A 56 13.34 13.74 -8.97
N GLY A 57 12.85 12.54 -9.32
CA GLY A 57 13.58 11.28 -9.14
C GLY A 57 13.45 10.39 -10.39
N CYS A 58 14.40 9.49 -10.61
CA CYS A 58 14.35 8.55 -11.73
C CYS A 58 13.24 7.49 -11.60
N LYS A 59 12.64 7.34 -10.41
CA LYS A 59 11.58 6.36 -10.11
C LYS A 59 10.27 7.07 -9.75
N LYS A 60 9.17 6.62 -10.35
CA LYS A 60 7.82 7.13 -10.08
C LYS A 60 7.21 6.52 -8.82
N TRP A 61 6.49 7.32 -8.07
CA TRP A 61 5.73 6.91 -6.90
C TRP A 61 4.51 6.08 -7.29
N LYS A 62 4.38 4.89 -6.69
CA LYS A 62 3.25 3.97 -6.94
C LYS A 62 2.29 3.98 -5.77
N VAL A 63 0.99 4.02 -6.04
CA VAL A 63 -0.04 3.87 -4.99
C VAL A 63 -0.51 2.42 -4.92
N LEU A 64 -0.50 1.85 -3.73
CA LEU A 64 -1.01 0.52 -3.44
C LEU A 64 -2.19 0.63 -2.49
N SER A 65 -3.33 0.10 -2.90
CA SER A 65 -4.52 0.00 -2.06
C SER A 65 -5.24 -1.33 -2.32
N LYS A 66 -6.26 -1.63 -1.51
CA LYS A 66 -7.12 -2.79 -1.76
C LYS A 66 -7.69 -2.76 -3.17
N GLU A 67 -8.26 -1.62 -3.53
CA GLU A 67 -9.00 -1.38 -4.76
C GLU A 67 -8.08 -1.48 -5.99
N ILE A 68 -6.88 -0.89 -5.91
CA ILE A 68 -5.88 -0.92 -7.00
C ILE A 68 -5.37 -2.35 -7.25
N LEU A 69 -5.16 -3.12 -6.19
CA LEU A 69 -4.71 -4.52 -6.33
C LEU A 69 -5.83 -5.41 -6.89
N GLU A 70 -7.08 -5.21 -6.48
CA GLU A 70 -8.25 -5.91 -7.02
C GLU A 70 -8.52 -5.56 -8.49
N GLU A 71 -8.36 -4.29 -8.87
CA GLU A 71 -8.41 -3.86 -10.27
C GLU A 71 -7.30 -4.51 -11.09
N SER A 72 -6.06 -4.48 -10.58
CA SER A 72 -4.91 -5.13 -11.23
C SER A 72 -5.16 -6.63 -11.43
N ALA A 73 -5.71 -7.33 -10.44
CA ALA A 73 -6.02 -8.76 -10.56
C ALA A 73 -7.11 -9.04 -11.59
N ARG A 74 -8.16 -8.20 -11.66
CA ARG A 74 -9.24 -8.33 -12.65
C ARG A 74 -8.73 -8.15 -14.07
N GLU A 75 -7.89 -7.15 -14.32
CA GLU A 75 -7.29 -6.94 -15.64
C GLU A 75 -6.50 -8.17 -16.12
N LEU A 76 -5.75 -8.82 -15.23
CA LEU A 76 -4.97 -10.01 -15.58
C LEU A 76 -5.82 -11.23 -15.88
N ASN A 77 -6.93 -11.40 -15.16
CA ASN A 77 -7.91 -12.43 -15.50
C ASN A 77 -8.54 -12.20 -16.87
N MET A 78 -8.74 -10.95 -17.26
CA MET A 78 -9.32 -10.60 -18.57
C MET A 78 -8.31 -10.71 -19.72
N GLU A 79 -7.01 -10.78 -19.46
CA GLU A 79 -5.97 -10.95 -20.49
C GLU A 79 -4.99 -12.13 -20.24
N PRO A 80 -5.47 -13.39 -20.33
CA PRO A 80 -4.64 -14.59 -20.09
C PRO A 80 -3.45 -14.73 -21.04
N ASN A 81 -3.47 -14.08 -22.20
CA ASN A 81 -2.36 -14.12 -23.14
C ASN A 81 -1.16 -13.30 -22.67
N LYS A 82 -1.38 -12.22 -21.91
CA LYS A 82 -0.29 -11.49 -21.24
C LYS A 82 0.36 -12.41 -20.21
N LEU A 83 -0.45 -13.20 -19.51
CA LEU A 83 0.04 -14.15 -18.51
C LEU A 83 1.00 -15.19 -19.08
N ARG A 84 0.63 -15.85 -20.19
CA ARG A 84 1.42 -16.92 -20.81
C ARG A 84 2.80 -16.48 -21.30
N ARG A 85 3.00 -15.19 -21.57
CA ARG A 85 4.29 -14.64 -22.02
C ARG A 85 5.30 -14.47 -20.88
N TYR A 86 4.84 -14.37 -19.63
CA TYR A 86 5.69 -14.08 -18.47
C TYR A 86 5.90 -15.29 -17.54
N LEU A 87 5.07 -16.33 -17.63
CA LEU A 87 5.15 -17.49 -16.75
C LEU A 87 5.76 -18.70 -17.44
N LYS A 88 6.72 -19.36 -16.77
CA LYS A 88 7.12 -20.73 -17.10
C LYS A 88 6.04 -21.70 -16.60
N GLU A 89 6.01 -22.92 -17.12
CA GLU A 89 4.98 -23.91 -16.77
C GLU A 89 4.92 -24.24 -15.26
N GLY A 90 6.02 -24.06 -14.52
CA GLY A 90 6.08 -24.24 -13.06
C GLY A 90 5.57 -23.07 -12.21
N ASP A 91 5.39 -21.88 -12.80
CA ASP A 91 5.09 -20.64 -12.05
C ASP A 91 3.58 -20.35 -11.94
N ARG A 92 2.75 -21.14 -12.62
CA ARG A 92 1.29 -20.95 -12.67
C ARG A 92 0.61 -21.07 -11.31
N GLY A 93 1.06 -21.98 -10.45
CA GLY A 93 0.46 -22.19 -9.12
C GLY A 93 0.62 -20.99 -8.18
N ILE A 94 1.80 -20.35 -8.17
CA ILE A 94 2.05 -19.14 -7.37
C ILE A 94 1.21 -17.96 -7.89
N PHE A 95 1.04 -17.89 -9.21
CA PHE A 95 0.21 -16.87 -9.84
C PHE A 95 -1.27 -17.05 -9.51
N ASP A 96 -1.79 -18.27 -9.58
CA ASP A 96 -3.17 -18.58 -9.21
C ASP A 96 -3.43 -18.29 -7.73
N ASP A 97 -2.48 -18.59 -6.84
CA ASP A 97 -2.55 -18.21 -5.42
C ASP A 97 -2.67 -16.68 -5.26
N ILE A 98 -1.91 -15.91 -6.03
CA ILE A 98 -1.90 -14.44 -6.00
C ILE A 98 -3.23 -13.89 -6.53
N LEU A 99 -3.69 -14.33 -7.70
CA LEU A 99 -4.98 -13.88 -8.22
C LEU A 99 -6.11 -14.20 -7.25
N THR A 100 -6.15 -15.43 -6.73
CA THR A 100 -7.15 -15.88 -5.76
C THR A 100 -7.14 -15.01 -4.50
N ALA A 101 -5.95 -14.59 -4.03
CA ALA A 101 -5.80 -13.66 -2.91
C ALA A 101 -6.46 -12.28 -3.14
N PHE A 102 -6.68 -11.90 -4.40
CA PHE A 102 -7.25 -10.60 -4.79
C PHE A 102 -8.64 -10.68 -5.43
N THR A 103 -9.16 -11.85 -5.79
CA THR A 103 -10.44 -11.99 -6.52
C THR A 103 -11.53 -12.72 -5.75
N GLU A 104 -11.20 -13.67 -4.86
CA GLU A 104 -12.22 -14.46 -4.17
C GLU A 104 -12.69 -13.84 -2.85
N LYS A 105 -14.02 -13.79 -2.66
CA LYS A 105 -14.68 -13.45 -1.39
C LYS A 105 -14.69 -14.61 -0.37
N ARG A 106 -14.21 -15.81 -0.72
CA ARG A 106 -14.35 -17.04 0.10
C ARG A 106 -13.00 -17.69 0.37
N PHE A 107 -12.60 -17.62 1.64
CA PHE A 107 -11.27 -17.94 2.16
C PHE A 107 -11.09 -19.45 2.37
N LYS A 108 -10.42 -20.15 1.45
CA LYS A 108 -10.12 -21.60 1.61
C LYS A 108 -8.83 -21.91 2.37
N SER A 109 -7.92 -20.95 2.55
CA SER A 109 -6.90 -21.02 3.62
C SER A 109 -6.41 -19.62 3.98
N GLU A 110 -6.83 -19.08 5.13
CA GLU A 110 -6.50 -17.71 5.55
C GLU A 110 -4.99 -17.48 5.64
N ARG A 111 -4.21 -18.50 6.05
CA ARG A 111 -2.77 -18.37 6.31
C ARG A 111 -1.92 -18.15 5.05
N LYS A 112 -2.16 -18.93 3.98
CA LYS A 112 -1.33 -18.88 2.75
C LYS A 112 -1.58 -17.58 1.97
N ILE A 113 -2.85 -17.16 1.90
CA ILE A 113 -3.29 -15.92 1.24
C ILE A 113 -2.71 -14.68 1.97
N ASN A 114 -2.74 -14.67 3.31
CA ASN A 114 -2.19 -13.58 4.10
C ASN A 114 -0.67 -13.45 3.89
N LYS A 115 0.07 -14.57 3.85
CA LYS A 115 1.51 -14.55 3.57
C LYS A 115 1.83 -13.95 2.21
N THR A 116 1.14 -14.39 1.16
CA THR A 116 1.34 -13.86 -0.20
C THR A 116 1.09 -12.35 -0.29
N LEU A 117 0.04 -11.85 0.37
CA LEU A 117 -0.25 -10.43 0.43
C LEU A 117 0.82 -9.66 1.22
N ILE A 118 1.27 -10.19 2.36
CA ILE A 118 2.33 -9.59 3.16
C ILE A 118 3.63 -9.50 2.36
N ASP A 119 4.04 -10.60 1.70
CA ASP A 119 5.25 -10.67 0.87
C ASP A 119 5.19 -9.65 -0.28
N LEU A 120 4.00 -9.46 -0.88
CA LEU A 120 3.78 -8.45 -1.91
C LEU A 120 3.98 -7.03 -1.35
N ILE A 121 3.29 -6.70 -0.27
CA ILE A 121 3.38 -5.37 0.34
C ILE A 121 4.80 -5.08 0.82
N ALA A 122 5.46 -6.07 1.44
CA ALA A 122 6.85 -5.98 1.88
C ALA A 122 7.81 -5.75 0.70
N SER A 123 7.64 -6.47 -0.41
CA SER A 123 8.47 -6.27 -1.61
C SER A 123 8.32 -4.85 -2.17
N PHE A 124 7.10 -4.31 -2.25
CA PHE A 124 6.90 -2.95 -2.74
C PHE A 124 7.43 -1.90 -1.77
N ALA A 125 7.23 -2.09 -0.46
CA ALA A 125 7.78 -1.21 0.56
C ALA A 125 9.31 -1.17 0.50
N SER A 126 9.94 -2.34 0.34
CA SER A 126 11.39 -2.47 0.19
C SER A 126 11.90 -1.81 -1.09
N ASP A 127 11.24 -2.03 -2.23
CA ASP A 127 11.62 -1.41 -3.51
C ASP A 127 11.56 0.12 -3.53
N GLY A 128 10.75 0.66 -2.62
CA GLY A 128 10.60 2.08 -2.41
C GLY A 128 9.77 2.80 -3.47
N HIS A 129 9.68 4.12 -3.29
CA HIS A 129 8.83 5.01 -4.10
C HIS A 129 7.41 4.47 -4.18
N CYS A 130 6.83 4.12 -3.02
CA CYS A 130 5.45 3.66 -2.96
C CYS A 130 4.68 4.26 -1.77
N ILE A 131 3.38 4.43 -1.99
CA ILE A 131 2.41 4.88 -1.01
C ILE A 131 1.42 3.75 -0.77
N ILE A 132 1.40 3.17 0.42
CA ILE A 132 0.55 2.05 0.78
C ILE A 132 -0.63 2.56 1.60
N VAL A 133 -1.85 2.39 1.09
CA VAL A 133 -3.09 2.78 1.76
C VAL A 133 -3.72 1.56 2.42
N GLY A 134 -3.62 1.49 3.75
CA GLY A 134 -4.12 0.37 4.53
C GLY A 134 -3.24 -0.87 4.46
N ARG A 135 -3.88 -2.06 4.35
CA ARG A 135 -3.22 -3.38 4.23
C ARG A 135 -2.16 -3.67 5.29
N ALA A 136 -2.32 -3.13 6.50
CA ALA A 136 -1.32 -3.19 7.57
C ALA A 136 0.08 -2.71 7.14
N GLY A 137 0.17 -1.84 6.13
CA GLY A 137 1.44 -1.39 5.56
C GLY A 137 2.39 -0.79 6.60
N HIS A 138 1.86 -0.03 7.56
CA HIS A 138 2.64 0.54 8.67
C HIS A 138 3.24 -0.52 9.62
N ILE A 139 2.66 -1.72 9.71
CA ILE A 139 3.24 -2.84 10.46
C ILE A 139 4.26 -3.57 9.58
N ILE A 140 3.91 -3.83 8.33
CA ILE A 140 4.77 -4.57 7.39
C ILE A 140 6.06 -3.81 7.07
N ALA A 141 5.98 -2.48 6.99
CA ALA A 141 7.10 -1.60 6.66
C ALA A 141 7.81 -1.01 7.90
N ARG A 142 7.45 -1.43 9.12
CA ARG A 142 7.89 -0.78 10.38
C ARG A 142 9.41 -0.71 10.57
N ASP A 143 10.13 -1.68 10.02
CA ASP A 143 11.59 -1.79 10.15
C ASP A 143 12.34 -1.05 9.01
N ILE A 144 11.61 -0.38 8.11
CA ILE A 144 12.20 0.44 7.04
C ILE A 144 12.49 1.84 7.60
N GLU A 145 13.77 2.20 7.68
CA GLU A 145 14.22 3.51 8.19
C GLU A 145 13.64 4.68 7.36
N LYS A 146 13.63 4.54 6.03
CA LYS A 146 13.04 5.51 5.10
C LYS A 146 11.53 5.33 4.96
N SER A 147 10.82 5.32 6.09
CA SER A 147 9.37 5.20 6.13
C SER A 147 8.69 6.42 6.74
N LEU A 148 7.44 6.67 6.34
CA LEU A 148 6.55 7.64 6.96
C LEU A 148 5.19 7.00 7.17
N PHE A 149 4.73 6.94 8.42
CA PHE A 149 3.48 6.33 8.84
C PHE A 149 2.47 7.40 9.26
N ILE A 150 1.37 7.47 8.53
CA ILE A 150 0.32 8.47 8.73
C ILE A 150 -0.98 7.76 9.12
N LYS A 151 -1.73 8.33 10.07
CA LYS A 151 -3.10 7.90 10.36
C LYS A 151 -4.09 9.02 10.07
N LEU A 152 -5.07 8.73 9.24
CA LEU A 152 -6.18 9.62 8.91
C LEU A 152 -7.37 9.30 9.81
N ILE A 153 -7.86 10.31 10.53
CA ILE A 153 -9.01 10.20 11.44
C ILE A 153 -10.04 11.28 11.12
N ALA A 154 -11.27 11.10 11.59
CA ALA A 154 -12.28 12.16 11.58
C ALA A 154 -13.39 11.86 12.62
N PRO A 155 -14.14 12.89 13.08
CA PRO A 155 -15.29 12.69 13.94
C PRO A 155 -16.27 11.67 13.33
N TYR A 156 -16.88 10.83 14.18
CA TYR A 156 -17.74 9.72 13.73
C TYR A 156 -18.86 10.20 12.80
N ASP A 157 -19.60 11.24 13.18
CA ASP A 157 -20.70 11.79 12.38
C ASP A 157 -20.25 12.30 11.01
N TRP A 158 -19.03 12.85 10.94
CA TRP A 158 -18.45 13.27 9.67
C TRP A 158 -18.19 12.04 8.79
N ARG A 159 -17.61 10.97 9.35
CA ARG A 159 -17.34 9.71 8.63
C ARG A 159 -18.63 9.05 8.14
N VAL A 160 -19.69 9.04 8.94
CA VAL A 160 -21.02 8.55 8.55
C VAL A 160 -21.54 9.31 7.33
N LYS A 161 -21.53 10.66 7.38
CA LYS A 161 -21.97 11.50 6.26
C LYS A 161 -21.20 11.22 4.98
N GLN A 162 -19.88 11.07 5.07
CA GLN A 162 -19.05 10.75 3.90
C GLN A 162 -19.42 9.41 3.27
N ILE A 163 -19.74 8.38 4.07
CA ILE A 163 -20.19 7.09 3.54
C ILE A 163 -21.58 7.21 2.91
N MET A 164 -22.51 7.92 3.55
CA MET A 164 -23.86 8.16 3.00
C MET A 164 -23.78 8.85 1.63
N GLU A 165 -23.00 9.91 1.50
CA GLU A 165 -22.82 10.66 0.26
C GLU A 165 -22.15 9.83 -0.84
N LYS A 166 -21.10 9.09 -0.48
CA LYS A 166 -20.29 8.35 -1.45
C LYS A 166 -20.99 7.10 -1.96
N ASP A 167 -21.61 6.33 -1.07
CA ASP A 167 -22.17 5.02 -1.39
C ASP A 167 -23.70 5.10 -1.60
N ASN A 168 -24.31 6.28 -1.46
CA ASN A 168 -25.74 6.56 -1.60
C ASN A 168 -26.62 5.65 -0.72
N VAL A 169 -26.27 5.58 0.56
CA VAL A 169 -26.92 4.73 1.58
C VAL A 169 -27.49 5.57 2.72
N ASN A 170 -28.41 5.00 3.49
CA ASN A 170 -28.96 5.68 4.65
C ASN A 170 -27.98 5.68 5.85
N MET A 171 -28.30 6.47 6.88
CA MET A 171 -27.44 6.63 8.06
C MET A 171 -27.16 5.30 8.78
N ARG A 172 -28.17 4.44 8.93
CA ARG A 172 -28.03 3.15 9.61
C ARG A 172 -27.10 2.22 8.83
N GLU A 173 -27.30 2.12 7.51
CA GLU A 173 -26.43 1.35 6.62
C GLU A 173 -24.98 1.83 6.67
N ALA A 174 -24.77 3.15 6.70
CA ALA A 174 -23.44 3.75 6.82
C ALA A 174 -22.77 3.42 8.16
N MET A 175 -23.50 3.49 9.27
CA MET A 175 -23.01 3.12 10.61
C MET A 175 -22.64 1.63 10.67
N ASP A 176 -23.54 0.75 10.22
CA ASP A 176 -23.33 -0.70 10.17
C ASP A 176 -22.09 -1.05 9.31
N PHE A 177 -21.93 -0.35 8.18
CA PHE A 177 -20.76 -0.51 7.31
C PHE A 177 -19.46 -0.09 8.01
N ILE A 178 -19.46 1.05 8.71
CA ILE A 178 -18.30 1.53 9.47
C ILE A 178 -17.90 0.52 10.53
N GLU A 179 -18.83 0.07 11.37
CA GLU A 179 -18.55 -0.85 12.47
C GLU A 179 -18.01 -2.19 11.97
N LYS A 180 -18.69 -2.77 10.97
CA LYS A 180 -18.27 -4.03 10.35
C LYS A 180 -16.86 -3.92 9.77
N THR A 181 -16.61 -2.88 8.97
CA THR A 181 -15.34 -2.71 8.27
C THR A 181 -14.19 -2.40 9.23
N GLU A 182 -14.43 -1.62 10.29
CA GLU A 182 -13.40 -1.32 11.29
C GLU A 182 -13.05 -2.59 12.08
N LYS A 183 -14.04 -3.41 12.46
CA LYS A 183 -13.82 -4.72 13.09
C LYS A 183 -13.00 -5.66 12.20
N GLU A 184 -13.32 -5.75 10.92
CA GLU A 184 -12.54 -6.53 9.94
C GLU A 184 -11.09 -6.02 9.83
N ARG A 185 -10.88 -4.70 9.79
CA ARG A 185 -9.54 -4.10 9.74
C ARG A 185 -8.74 -4.38 11.01
N LEU A 186 -9.36 -4.28 12.19
CA LEU A 186 -8.73 -4.59 13.47
C LEU A 186 -8.33 -6.06 13.55
N ASN A 187 -9.20 -6.98 13.12
CA ASN A 187 -8.88 -8.40 13.08
C ASN A 187 -7.70 -8.69 12.13
N PHE A 188 -7.69 -8.06 10.95
CA PHE A 188 -6.59 -8.19 10.00
C PHE A 188 -5.27 -7.66 10.57
N ILE A 189 -5.29 -6.51 11.23
CA ILE A 189 -4.12 -5.94 11.90
C ILE A 189 -3.61 -6.88 12.99
N LYS A 190 -4.49 -7.38 13.87
CA LYS A 190 -4.13 -8.33 14.94
C LYS A 190 -3.50 -9.60 14.38
N HIS A 191 -4.05 -10.12 13.29
CA HIS A 191 -3.52 -11.31 12.64
C HIS A 191 -2.09 -11.09 12.11
N ILE A 192 -1.79 -9.90 11.59
CA ILE A 192 -0.45 -9.57 11.04
C ILE A 192 0.53 -9.18 12.13
N ALA A 193 0.11 -8.41 13.14
CA ALA A 193 0.97 -7.94 14.21
C ALA A 193 1.48 -9.07 15.12
N GLY A 194 0.75 -10.18 15.20
CA GLY A 194 1.04 -11.27 16.14
C GLY A 194 0.98 -10.78 17.59
N GLU A 195 1.82 -11.36 18.46
CA GLU A 195 1.88 -11.00 19.89
C GLU A 195 2.46 -9.59 20.14
N ASN A 196 3.10 -8.97 19.15
CA ASN A 196 3.74 -7.66 19.24
C ASN A 196 2.79 -6.47 18.92
N ASN A 197 1.54 -6.56 19.35
CA ASN A 197 0.46 -5.65 18.96
C ASN A 197 0.51 -4.26 19.63
N ASN A 198 1.48 -4.00 20.52
CA ASN A 198 1.44 -2.87 21.45
C ASN A 198 2.27 -1.62 21.07
N ASP A 199 2.97 -1.59 19.94
CA ASP A 199 3.80 -0.42 19.58
C ASP A 199 3.60 0.09 18.14
N VAL A 200 2.34 0.17 17.71
CA VAL A 200 2.01 0.85 16.44
C VAL A 200 2.06 2.36 16.65
N LYS A 201 3.22 2.95 16.37
CA LYS A 201 3.43 4.40 16.37
C LYS A 201 3.26 4.97 14.97
N PHE A 202 2.47 6.04 14.87
CA PHE A 202 2.36 6.84 13.65
C PHE A 202 3.20 8.10 13.81
N ASP A 203 3.93 8.50 12.77
CA ASP A 203 4.64 9.78 12.74
C ASP A 203 3.66 10.97 12.75
N LEU A 204 2.51 10.81 12.11
CA LEU A 204 1.52 11.88 11.96
C LEU A 204 0.09 11.34 12.02
N ILE A 205 -0.75 12.00 12.82
CA ILE A 205 -2.20 11.74 12.85
C ILE A 205 -2.92 13.01 12.36
N ILE A 206 -3.71 12.89 11.30
CA ILE A 206 -4.37 14.02 10.63
C ILE A 206 -5.89 13.88 10.73
N ASN A 207 -6.57 14.94 11.17
CA ASN A 207 -8.02 15.02 11.17
C ASN A 207 -8.54 15.54 9.82
N LEU A 208 -9.19 14.68 9.03
CA LEU A 208 -9.71 15.01 7.70
C LEU A 208 -10.87 15.99 7.71
N ALA A 209 -11.62 16.08 8.81
CA ALA A 209 -12.75 17.00 8.89
C ALA A 209 -12.32 18.47 9.02
N LYS A 210 -11.02 18.74 9.15
CA LYS A 210 -10.46 20.08 9.39
C LYS A 210 -9.57 20.59 8.26
N LEU A 211 -9.21 19.74 7.31
CA LEU A 211 -8.27 20.07 6.24
C LEU A 211 -8.82 19.59 4.90
N ASN A 212 -8.62 20.40 3.86
CA ASN A 212 -8.91 19.95 2.51
C ASN A 212 -7.77 19.06 1.97
N ILE A 213 -8.04 18.40 0.84
CA ILE A 213 -7.11 17.43 0.25
C ILE A 213 -5.75 18.06 -0.09
N THR A 214 -5.73 19.28 -0.63
CA THR A 214 -4.50 19.98 -1.01
C THR A 214 -3.64 20.28 0.20
N GLN A 215 -4.23 20.82 1.28
CA GLN A 215 -3.55 21.08 2.54
C GLN A 215 -2.94 19.80 3.14
N MET A 216 -3.67 18.69 3.10
CA MET A 216 -3.15 17.40 3.58
C MET A 216 -1.95 16.93 2.76
N VAL A 217 -2.03 17.03 1.43
CA VAL A 217 -0.92 16.65 0.55
C VAL A 217 0.32 17.52 0.81
N GLU A 218 0.16 18.83 1.00
CA GLU A 218 1.26 19.72 1.32
C GLU A 218 1.92 19.38 2.66
N ILE A 219 1.14 19.13 3.71
CA ILE A 219 1.64 18.72 5.03
C ILE A 219 2.41 17.41 4.91
N ILE A 220 1.82 16.40 4.27
CA ILE A 220 2.47 15.07 4.14
C ILE A 220 3.76 15.19 3.31
N LYS A 221 3.72 15.95 2.22
CA LYS A 221 4.90 16.21 1.38
C LYS A 221 6.01 16.89 2.16
N PHE A 222 5.68 17.91 2.95
CA PHE A 222 6.64 18.62 3.79
C PHE A 222 7.31 17.67 4.78
N VAL A 223 6.53 16.86 5.51
CA VAL A 223 7.07 15.86 6.46
C VAL A 223 7.95 14.83 5.74
N ALA A 224 7.53 14.34 4.57
CA ALA A 224 8.31 13.40 3.77
C ALA A 224 9.66 14.00 3.34
N GLN A 225 9.66 15.27 2.93
CA GLN A 225 10.88 16.00 2.57
C GLN A 225 11.80 16.18 3.78
N THR A 226 11.27 16.61 4.93
CA THR A 226 12.07 16.80 6.16
C THR A 226 12.66 15.48 6.69
N LYS A 227 11.97 14.35 6.47
CA LYS A 227 12.49 13.01 6.76
C LYS A 227 13.48 12.48 5.71
N GLY A 228 13.87 13.27 4.71
CA GLY A 228 14.81 12.86 3.68
C GLY A 228 14.27 11.81 2.70
N LEU A 229 12.95 11.60 2.64
CA LEU A 229 12.35 10.57 1.75
C LEU A 229 12.42 10.93 0.27
N LEU A 230 12.74 12.19 -0.05
CA LEU A 230 12.82 12.70 -1.43
C LEU A 230 14.26 12.86 -1.91
N GLU A 231 15.25 12.55 -1.09
CA GLU A 231 16.66 12.69 -1.45
C GLU A 231 17.09 11.53 -2.35
N ALA A 232 17.47 11.84 -3.59
CA ALA A 232 18.20 10.89 -4.42
C ALA A 232 19.59 10.70 -3.78
N HIS A 233 19.99 9.45 -3.52
CA HIS A 233 21.37 9.16 -3.14
C HIS A 233 22.29 9.74 -4.22
N LYS A 234 22.97 10.84 -3.90
CA LYS A 234 24.19 11.21 -4.61
C LYS A 234 25.18 10.11 -4.24
N SER A 235 25.51 9.22 -5.18
CA SER A 235 26.71 8.40 -5.02
C SER A 235 27.84 9.36 -4.67
N LYS A 236 28.44 9.16 -3.49
CA LYS A 236 29.73 9.77 -3.17
C LYS A 236 30.75 9.15 -4.11
N VAL A 237 30.81 9.65 -5.34
CA VAL A 237 32.03 9.52 -6.13
C VAL A 237 32.94 10.59 -5.55
N GLU A 238 33.72 10.21 -4.53
CA GLU A 238 34.90 10.98 -4.14
C GLU A 238 35.86 10.86 -5.32
N VAL A 239 35.87 11.89 -6.16
CA VAL A 239 36.90 12.06 -7.19
C VAL A 239 38.13 12.60 -6.45
N PHE A 240 39.11 11.74 -6.22
CA PHE A 240 40.48 12.15 -5.92
C PHE A 240 41.23 12.42 -7.22
#